data_AF-A0A8X6YBE5-F1
#
_entry.id   AF-A0A8X6YBE5-F1
#
_cell.length_a   1.000
_cell.length_b   1.000
_cell.length_c   1.000
_cell.angle_alpha   90.00
_cell.angle_beta   90.00
_cell.angle_gamma   90.00
#
_symmetry.space_group_name_H-M   'P 1'
#
loop_
_entity.id
_entity.type
_entity.pdbx_description
1 polymer ?
#
loop_
_entity_poly.entity_id
_entity_poly.type
_entity_poly.pdbx_seq_one_letter_code
_entity_poly.pdbx_strand_id
1 'polypeptide(L)'
;MSDSFQAAFDSVRKAEGITEEKLPPDAVKKWFKNAGLVGDETGLTDIEIEKAIVVHAKDMNGITVSELKQCASTLATEKKKEANEFIEKLSQAAEEKKK
;
A
#
# COMPACT_ATOMS: atom_id res chain seq x y z
N MET A 1 11.73 17.69 1.69
CA MET A 1 10.27 17.56 1.92
C MET A 1 10.03 16.10 2.25
N SER A 2 9.59 15.79 3.47
CA SER A 2 9.29 14.41 3.83
C SER A 2 8.03 14.01 3.09
N ASP A 3 8.16 13.04 2.20
CA ASP A 3 7.05 12.45 1.48
C ASP A 3 6.13 11.80 2.53
N SER A 4 4.91 12.33 2.73
CA SER A 4 3.96 11.85 3.76
C SER A 4 3.71 10.34 3.62
N PHE A 5 3.74 9.85 2.38
CA PHE A 5 3.64 8.42 2.07
C PHE A 5 4.86 7.60 2.53
N GLN A 6 6.07 8.17 2.49
CA GLN A 6 7.27 7.51 3.06
C GLN A 6 7.11 7.33 4.57
N ALA A 7 6.65 8.36 5.27
CA ALA A 7 6.43 8.27 6.71
C ALA A 7 5.35 7.24 7.08
N ALA A 8 4.32 7.13 6.25
CA ALA A 8 3.29 6.11 6.36
C ALA A 8 3.87 4.70 6.16
N PHE A 9 4.67 4.50 5.10
CA PHE A 9 5.36 3.24 4.81
C PHE A 9 6.27 2.81 5.97
N ASP A 10 7.10 3.71 6.49
CA ASP A 10 7.94 3.46 7.67
C ASP A 10 7.13 3.16 8.94
N SER A 11 5.98 3.79 9.12
CA SER A 11 5.09 3.52 10.26
C SER A 11 4.49 2.12 10.19
N VAL A 12 4.07 1.68 9.00
CA VAL A 12 3.56 0.31 8.78
C VAL A 12 4.67 -0.71 8.99
N ARG A 13 5.88 -0.47 8.46
CA ARG A 13 7.05 -1.33 8.71
C ARG A 13 7.30 -1.51 10.20
N LYS A 14 7.33 -0.42 10.95
CA LYS A 14 7.52 -0.46 12.42
C LYS A 14 6.39 -1.19 13.13
N ALA A 15 5.14 -0.95 12.74
CA ALA A 15 3.96 -1.57 13.36
C ALA A 15 3.92 -3.09 13.14
N GLU A 16 4.39 -3.57 12.00
CA GLU A 16 4.46 -5.00 11.68
C GLU A 16 5.81 -5.65 12.08
N GLY A 17 6.72 -4.89 12.71
CA GLY A 17 8.04 -5.40 13.15
C GLY A 17 9.03 -5.67 12.02
N ILE A 18 8.83 -5.04 10.85
CA ILE A 18 9.65 -5.24 9.65
C ILE A 18 10.85 -4.31 9.69
N THR A 19 12.05 -4.90 9.73
CA THR A 19 13.32 -4.17 9.72
C THR A 19 13.88 -3.95 8.32
N GLU A 20 13.47 -4.76 7.35
CA GLU A 20 13.89 -4.63 5.94
C GLU A 20 13.28 -3.40 5.27
N GLU A 21 13.99 -2.78 4.33
CA GLU A 21 13.55 -1.56 3.59
C GLU A 21 12.33 -1.78 2.67
N LYS A 22 11.78 -2.99 2.66
CA LYS A 22 10.69 -3.43 1.80
C LYS A 22 9.54 -3.95 2.66
N LEU A 23 8.31 -3.81 2.16
CA LEU A 23 7.13 -4.43 2.77
C LEU A 23 6.82 -5.76 2.07
N PRO A 24 6.63 -6.86 2.82
CA PRO A 24 6.19 -8.12 2.25
C PRO A 24 4.73 -8.00 1.76
N PRO A 25 4.31 -8.84 0.78
CA PRO A 25 2.98 -8.74 0.20
C PRO A 25 1.84 -8.80 1.21
N ASP A 26 1.96 -9.62 2.26
CA ASP A 26 0.96 -9.71 3.33
C ASP A 26 0.78 -8.41 4.12
N ALA A 27 1.88 -7.72 4.43
CA ALA A 27 1.81 -6.42 5.12
C ALA A 27 1.14 -5.38 4.23
N VAL A 28 1.41 -5.39 2.93
CA VAL A 28 0.77 -4.50 1.96
C VAL A 28 -0.73 -4.79 1.86
N LYS A 29 -1.13 -6.06 1.68
CA LYS A 29 -2.55 -6.47 1.65
C LYS A 29 -3.30 -5.99 2.88
N LYS A 30 -2.72 -6.19 4.07
CA LYS A 30 -3.29 -5.73 5.34
C LYS A 30 -3.39 -4.21 5.40
N TRP A 31 -2.41 -3.48 4.88
CA TRP A 31 -2.44 -2.02 4.84
C TRP A 31 -3.57 -1.50 3.94
N PHE A 32 -3.74 -2.04 2.74
CA PHE A 32 -4.86 -1.70 1.85
C PHE A 32 -6.23 -2.02 2.48
N LYS A 33 -6.34 -3.14 3.19
CA LYS A 33 -7.55 -3.48 3.97
C LYS A 33 -7.85 -2.45 5.05
N ASN A 34 -6.84 -2.09 5.85
CA ASN A 34 -6.99 -1.10 6.91
C ASN A 34 -7.35 0.29 6.35
N ALA A 35 -6.90 0.60 5.14
CA ALA A 35 -7.26 1.84 4.44
C ALA A 35 -8.69 1.82 3.87
N GLY A 36 -9.46 0.75 4.07
CA GLY A 36 -10.79 0.59 3.47
C GLY A 36 -10.75 0.55 1.94
N LEU A 37 -9.59 0.26 1.35
CA LEU A 37 -9.42 0.15 -0.09
C LEU A 37 -9.74 -1.24 -0.61
N VAL A 38 -9.93 -2.24 0.25
CA VAL A 38 -10.34 -3.60 -0.14
C VAL A 38 -11.78 -3.82 0.28
N GLY A 39 -12.63 -4.25 -0.66
CA GLY A 39 -14.05 -4.48 -0.44
C GLY A 39 -14.94 -3.86 -1.52
N ASP A 40 -16.25 -3.89 -1.30
CA ASP A 40 -17.26 -3.51 -2.29
C ASP A 40 -17.17 -2.05 -2.77
N GLU A 41 -16.69 -1.13 -1.95
CA GLU A 41 -16.58 0.31 -2.31
C GLU A 41 -15.59 0.57 -3.45
N THR A 42 -14.51 -0.22 -3.52
CA THR A 42 -13.47 -0.09 -4.55
C THR A 42 -13.49 -1.25 -5.54
N GLY A 43 -14.12 -2.37 -5.19
CA GLY A 43 -14.06 -3.62 -5.95
C GLY A 43 -12.65 -4.23 -5.99
N LEU A 44 -11.75 -3.82 -5.08
CA LEU A 44 -10.43 -4.43 -4.93
C LEU A 44 -10.51 -5.65 -4.05
N THR A 45 -9.73 -6.65 -4.44
CA THR A 45 -9.55 -7.89 -3.70
C THR A 45 -8.07 -8.07 -3.38
N ASP A 46 -7.78 -8.97 -2.43
CA ASP A 46 -6.41 -9.37 -2.11
C ASP A 46 -5.62 -9.83 -3.34
N ILE A 47 -6.30 -10.52 -4.27
CA ILE A 47 -5.71 -11.06 -5.50
C ILE A 47 -5.22 -9.93 -6.41
N GLU A 48 -6.00 -8.85 -6.53
CA GLU A 48 -5.63 -7.71 -7.40
C GLU A 48 -4.41 -6.98 -6.81
N ILE A 49 -4.36 -6.82 -5.49
CA ILE A 49 -3.21 -6.25 -4.80
C ILE A 49 -1.97 -7.12 -5.02
N GLU A 50 -2.11 -8.43 -4.86
CA GLU A 50 -1.00 -9.37 -5.04
C GLU A 50 -0.47 -9.35 -6.49
N LYS A 51 -1.36 -9.34 -7.48
CA LYS A 51 -0.98 -9.17 -8.89
C LYS A 51 -0.24 -7.86 -9.12
N ALA A 52 -0.76 -6.75 -8.59
CA ALA A 52 -0.09 -5.45 -8.74
C ALA A 52 1.30 -5.46 -8.10
N ILE A 53 1.46 -6.10 -6.93
CA ILE A 53 2.77 -6.28 -6.29
C ILE A 53 3.67 -7.11 -7.18
N VAL A 54 3.22 -8.24 -7.72
CA VAL A 54 4.03 -9.09 -8.61
C VAL A 54 4.47 -8.36 -9.89
N VAL A 55 3.62 -7.47 -10.42
CA VAL A 55 3.93 -6.69 -11.63
C VAL A 55 4.96 -5.59 -11.37
N HIS A 56 4.91 -4.95 -10.20
CA HIS A 56 5.73 -3.76 -9.91
C HIS A 56 6.92 -4.03 -8.98
N ALA A 57 6.87 -5.06 -8.14
CA ALA A 57 7.98 -5.42 -7.27
C ALA A 57 9.09 -6.06 -8.10
N LYS A 58 10.27 -5.45 -8.06
CA LYS A 58 11.48 -6.00 -8.69
C LYS A 58 11.99 -7.25 -7.97
N ASP A 59 11.68 -7.38 -6.68
CA ASP A 59 12.07 -8.49 -5.84
C ASP A 59 10.83 -9.19 -5.24
N MET A 60 10.83 -10.52 -5.26
CA MET A 60 9.74 -11.30 -4.68
C MET A 60 9.65 -11.21 -3.14
N ASN A 61 10.69 -10.67 -2.49
CA ASN A 61 10.76 -10.56 -1.03
C ASN A 61 9.98 -9.35 -0.48
N GLY A 62 9.54 -8.43 -1.33
CA GLY A 62 8.74 -7.29 -0.90
C GLY A 62 8.86 -6.09 -1.82
N ILE A 63 8.07 -5.08 -1.52
CA ILE A 63 7.92 -3.88 -2.33
C ILE A 63 8.47 -2.65 -1.61
N THR A 64 9.18 -1.79 -2.34
CA THR A 64 9.65 -0.50 -1.86
C THR A 64 8.54 0.55 -1.89
N VAL A 65 8.74 1.68 -1.21
CA VAL A 65 7.82 2.83 -1.24
C VAL A 65 7.44 3.27 -2.67
N SER A 66 8.42 3.33 -3.58
CA SER A 66 8.24 3.83 -4.94
C SER A 66 7.41 2.86 -5.76
N GLU A 67 7.72 1.56 -5.66
CA GLU A 67 6.96 0.51 -6.32
C GLU A 67 5.54 0.44 -5.75
N LEU A 68 5.36 0.62 -4.44
CA LEU A 68 4.04 0.65 -3.82
C LEU A 68 3.18 1.81 -4.31
N LYS A 69 3.76 3.00 -4.50
CA LYS A 69 3.05 4.13 -5.12
C LYS A 69 2.59 3.78 -6.53
N GLN A 70 3.43 3.07 -7.31
CA GLN A 70 3.06 2.59 -8.63
C GLN A 70 1.92 1.57 -8.54
N CYS A 71 1.98 0.59 -7.63
CA CYS A 71 0.87 -0.33 -7.38
C CYS A 71 -0.43 0.41 -7.06
N ALA A 72 -0.40 1.36 -6.12
CA ALA A 72 -1.58 2.15 -5.76
C ALA A 72 -2.15 2.92 -6.95
N SER A 73 -1.28 3.47 -7.80
CA SER A 73 -1.68 4.20 -9.01
C SER A 73 -2.29 3.28 -10.08
N THR A 74 -1.71 2.10 -10.28
CA THR A 74 -2.23 1.07 -11.20
C THR A 74 -3.59 0.58 -10.72
N LEU A 75 -3.71 0.18 -9.46
CA LEU A 75 -4.97 -0.30 -8.88
C LEU A 75 -6.06 0.76 -8.93
N ALA A 76 -5.74 2.03 -8.64
CA ALA A 76 -6.69 3.12 -8.78
C ALA A 76 -7.17 3.27 -10.23
N THR A 77 -6.24 3.20 -11.20
CA THR A 77 -6.56 3.26 -12.63
C THR A 77 -7.47 2.09 -13.07
N GLU A 78 -7.16 0.87 -12.64
CA GLU A 78 -7.98 -0.32 -12.93
C GLU A 78 -9.39 -0.22 -12.36
N LYS A 79 -9.54 0.44 -11.20
CA LYS A 79 -10.83 0.70 -10.57
C LYS A 79 -11.47 2.02 -10.98
N LYS A 80 -10.89 2.73 -11.95
CA LYS A 80 -11.35 4.04 -12.43
C LYS A 80 -11.52 5.06 -11.29
N LYS A 81 -10.62 5.02 -10.30
CA LYS A 81 -10.51 5.96 -9.18
C LYS A 81 -9.25 6.81 -9.31
N GLU A 82 -9.13 7.87 -8.51
CA GLU A 82 -7.94 8.70 -8.54
C GLU A 82 -6.78 8.06 -7.76
N ALA A 83 -5.59 8.04 -8.38
CA ALA A 83 -4.38 7.50 -7.74
C ALA A 83 -4.04 8.24 -6.44
N ASN A 84 -4.32 9.54 -6.38
CA ASN A 84 -4.05 10.35 -5.20
C ASN A 84 -4.92 9.93 -4.01
N GLU A 85 -6.20 9.61 -4.23
CA GLU A 85 -7.11 9.14 -3.17
C GLU A 85 -6.59 7.86 -2.51
N PHE A 86 -6.00 6.95 -3.29
CA PHE A 86 -5.42 5.72 -2.77
C PHE A 86 -4.19 5.99 -1.90
N ILE A 87 -3.28 6.82 -2.40
CA ILE A 87 -2.06 7.22 -1.69
C ILE A 87 -2.43 7.95 -0.40
N GLU A 88 -3.43 8.81 -0.42
CA GLU A 88 -3.95 9.51 0.75
C GLU A 88 -4.59 8.56 1.77
N LYS A 89 -5.51 7.68 1.34
CA LYS A 89 -6.14 6.70 2.24
C LYS A 89 -5.11 5.76 2.88
N LEU A 90 -4.12 5.30 2.12
CA LEU A 90 -3.01 4.50 2.65
C LEU A 90 -2.20 5.31 3.67
N SER A 91 -1.89 6.58 3.38
CA SER A 91 -1.16 7.45 4.30
C SER A 91 -1.92 7.65 5.62
N GLN A 92 -3.22 7.92 5.54
CA GLN A 92 -4.10 8.09 6.69
C GLN A 92 -4.19 6.80 7.54
N ALA A 93 -4.35 5.65 6.90
CA ALA A 93 -4.45 4.36 7.59
C ALA A 93 -3.16 3.99 8.36
N ALA A 94 -2.00 4.46 7.91
CA ALA A 94 -0.75 4.28 8.62
C ALA A 94 -0.63 5.20 9.85
N GLU A 95 -1.25 6.38 9.80
CA GLU A 95 -1.24 7.36 10.90
C GLU A 95 -2.24 6.99 12.02
N GLU A 96 -3.40 6.42 11.68
CA GLU A 96 -4.38 5.96 12.67
C GLU A 96 -3.85 4.85 13.61
N LYS A 97 -2.78 4.14 13.22
CA LYS A 97 -2.10 3.15 14.06
C LYS A 97 -1.21 3.77 15.16
N LYS A 98 -0.98 5.09 15.16
CA LYS A 98 -0.20 5.80 16.19
C LYS A 98 -1.02 6.26 17.39
N LYS A 99 -2.34 6.11 17.37
CA LYS A 99 -3.25 6.63 18.41
C LYS A 99 -3.71 5.53 19.35
#